data_AF-A0A5J5MYM9-F1
#
_entry.id   AF-A0A5J5MYM9-F1
#
_cell.length_a   1.000
_cell.length_b   1.000
_cell.length_c   1.000
_cell.angle_alpha   90.00
_cell.angle_beta   90.00
_cell.angle_gamma   90.00
#
_symmetry.space_group_name_H-M   'P 1'
#
loop_
_entity.id
_entity.type
_entity.pdbx_description
1 polymer ?
#
loop_
_entity_poly.entity_id
_entity_poly.type
_entity_poly.pdbx_seq_one_letter_code
_entity_poly.pdbx_strand_id
1 'polypeptide(L)'
;MPSIKLQSSDGEIFEVDVEIAKQSVTIKTMLEEHEHYIKKARKQILKHLKTFTINMDLFLLLSVDLGMDDEGDDDPVPLPNVNAAILKKVIQWCTHHKDDPPPPEDDENKEKRTDDIPVWDQEFLKVDQGTLFELILAANYLDIKGLLDVTCKTVANMIKGKTPEEIRKTFNIKNDFTEEEEAQVGS
;
A
#
# COMPACT_ATOMS: atom_id res chain seq x y z
N MET A 1 11.90 14.33 -9.38
CA MET A 1 11.92 13.19 -8.44
C MET A 1 11.56 11.96 -9.24
N PRO A 2 12.15 10.78 -8.97
CA PRO A 2 11.81 9.58 -9.73
C PRO A 2 10.32 9.24 -9.52
N SER A 3 9.61 9.00 -10.62
CA SER A 3 8.20 8.61 -10.63
C SER A 3 8.06 7.16 -11.11
N ILE A 4 6.95 6.52 -10.71
CA ILE A 4 6.55 5.18 -11.15
C ILE A 4 5.13 5.24 -11.70
N LYS A 5 4.86 4.46 -12.75
CA LYS A 5 3.52 4.28 -13.30
C LYS A 5 2.85 3.08 -12.62
N LEU A 6 1.68 3.30 -12.02
CA LEU A 6 0.82 2.24 -11.46
C LEU A 6 -0.42 2.11 -12.33
N GLN A 7 -0.78 0.90 -12.74
CA GLN A 7 -2.00 0.65 -13.51
C GLN A 7 -3.07 0.01 -12.61
N SER A 8 -4.23 0.64 -12.50
CA SER A 8 -5.38 0.09 -11.79
C SER A 8 -6.03 -1.09 -12.53
N SER A 9 -6.92 -1.81 -11.87
CA SER A 9 -7.62 -2.97 -12.43
C SER A 9 -8.52 -2.65 -13.63
N ASP A 10 -9.01 -1.42 -13.72
CA ASP A 10 -9.79 -0.86 -14.83
C ASP A 10 -8.92 -0.19 -15.91
N GLY A 11 -7.58 -0.26 -15.77
CA GLY A 11 -6.61 0.11 -16.79
C GLY A 11 -6.15 1.57 -16.76
N GLU A 12 -6.60 2.38 -15.79
CA GLU A 12 -6.12 3.74 -15.60
C GLU A 12 -4.69 3.75 -15.06
N ILE A 13 -3.85 4.64 -15.58
CA ILE A 13 -2.44 4.75 -15.21
C ILE A 13 -2.24 5.99 -14.33
N PHE A 14 -1.61 5.79 -13.19
CA PHE A 14 -1.25 6.81 -12.22
C PHE A 14 0.27 6.98 -12.19
N GLU A 15 0.75 8.18 -12.45
CA GLU A 15 2.15 8.52 -12.22
C GLU A 15 2.32 9.02 -10.78
N VAL A 16 3.12 8.32 -9.99
CA VAL A 16 3.27 8.53 -8.54
C VAL A 16 4.75 8.66 -8.21
N ASP A 17 5.08 9.53 -7.26
CA ASP A 17 6.45 9.61 -6.75
C ASP A 17 6.86 8.28 -6.10
N VAL A 18 8.08 7.82 -6.39
CA VAL A 18 8.62 6.57 -5.82
C VAL A 18 8.62 6.59 -4.29
N GLU A 19 8.83 7.72 -3.63
CA GLU A 19 8.78 7.84 -2.16
C GLU A 19 7.37 7.59 -1.62
N ILE A 20 6.35 8.07 -2.34
CA ILE A 20 4.94 7.86 -1.99
C ILE A 20 4.57 6.38 -2.24
N ALA A 21 4.98 5.83 -3.38
CA ALA A 21 4.71 4.44 -3.75
C ALA A 21 5.36 3.44 -2.77
N LYS A 22 6.53 3.77 -2.20
CA LYS A 22 7.27 2.95 -1.24
C LYS A 22 6.60 2.77 0.13
N GLN A 23 5.52 3.49 0.42
CA GLN A 23 4.69 3.19 1.60
C GLN A 23 3.95 1.86 1.47
N SER A 24 3.70 1.41 0.24
CA SER A 24 3.28 0.04 0.00
C SER A 24 4.50 -0.87 0.11
N VAL A 25 4.47 -1.79 1.09
CA VAL A 25 5.53 -2.79 1.21
C VAL A 25 5.56 -3.68 -0.04
N THR A 26 4.40 -4.01 -0.61
CA THR A 26 4.30 -4.79 -1.86
C THR A 26 4.99 -4.10 -3.04
N ILE A 27 4.73 -2.80 -3.27
CA ILE A 27 5.38 -2.06 -4.37
C ILE A 27 6.88 -1.88 -4.08
N LYS A 28 7.24 -1.60 -2.82
CA LYS A 28 8.63 -1.48 -2.40
C LYS A 28 9.42 -2.76 -2.68
N THR A 29 8.91 -3.94 -2.33
CA THR A 29 9.60 -5.21 -2.57
C THR A 29 9.72 -5.50 -4.07
N MET A 30 8.68 -5.25 -4.87
CA MET A 30 8.74 -5.38 -6.32
C MET A 30 9.85 -4.52 -6.95
N LEU A 31 9.99 -3.27 -6.49
CA LEU A 31 11.04 -2.36 -6.96
C LEU A 31 12.44 -2.79 -6.51
N GLU A 32 12.59 -3.17 -5.24
CA GLU A 32 13.88 -3.58 -4.67
C GLU A 32 14.38 -4.91 -5.26
N GLU A 33 13.49 -5.85 -5.55
CA GLU A 33 13.82 -7.10 -6.24
C GLU A 33 14.35 -6.83 -7.65
N HIS A 34 13.64 -6.03 -8.44
CA HIS A 34 14.06 -5.71 -9.81
C HIS A 34 15.43 -4.99 -9.83
N GLU A 35 15.63 -4.02 -8.93
CA GLU A 35 16.90 -3.32 -8.80
C GLU A 35 18.03 -4.25 -8.35
N HIS A 36 17.76 -5.21 -7.44
CA HIS A 36 18.72 -6.21 -7.01
C HIS A 36 19.16 -7.12 -8.17
N TYR A 37 18.22 -7.60 -8.99
CA TYR A 37 18.51 -8.40 -10.17
C TYR A 37 19.34 -7.63 -11.19
N ILE A 38 18.99 -6.37 -11.48
CA ILE A 38 19.74 -5.51 -12.38
C ILE A 38 21.15 -5.27 -11.84
N LYS A 39 21.31 -4.92 -10.55
CA LYS A 39 22.63 -4.73 -9.91
C LYS A 39 23.47 -6.01 -9.98
N LYS A 40 22.86 -7.18 -9.75
CA LYS A 40 23.54 -8.48 -9.83
C LYS A 40 23.97 -8.80 -11.26
N ALA A 41 23.10 -8.61 -12.25
CA ALA A 41 23.40 -8.78 -13.67
C ALA A 41 24.51 -7.82 -14.12
N ARG A 42 24.42 -6.53 -13.77
CA ARG A 42 25.47 -5.52 -14.02
C ARG A 42 26.79 -5.95 -13.41
N LYS A 43 26.82 -6.39 -12.14
CA LYS A 43 28.04 -6.86 -11.48
C LYS A 43 28.65 -8.09 -12.16
N GLN A 44 27.81 -9.01 -12.64
CA GLN A 44 28.22 -10.21 -13.37
C GLN A 44 28.86 -9.85 -14.73
N ILE A 45 28.22 -8.94 -15.47
CA ILE A 45 28.70 -8.41 -16.76
C ILE A 45 30.00 -7.63 -16.53
N LEU A 46 30.06 -6.75 -15.54
CA LEU A 46 31.26 -5.97 -15.20
C LEU A 46 32.43 -6.86 -14.80
N LYS A 47 32.17 -7.97 -14.09
CA LYS A 47 33.19 -8.97 -13.75
C LYS A 47 33.77 -9.60 -15.02
N HIS A 48 32.92 -10.00 -15.96
CA HIS A 48 33.36 -10.57 -17.23
C HIS A 48 34.08 -9.55 -18.12
N LEU A 49 33.57 -8.33 -18.22
CA LEU A 49 34.17 -7.22 -18.97
C LEU A 49 35.52 -6.77 -18.41
N LYS A 50 35.76 -6.89 -17.09
CA LYS A 50 37.09 -6.65 -16.50
C LYS A 50 38.10 -7.76 -16.79
N THR A 51 37.63 -8.94 -17.16
CA THR A 51 38.48 -10.11 -17.44
C THR A 51 38.94 -10.12 -18.90
N PHE A 52 38.15 -9.55 -19.80
CA PHE A 52 38.56 -9.19 -21.15
C PHE A 52 39.21 -7.81 -21.10
N THR A 53 40.49 -7.67 -21.44
CA THR A 53 41.21 -6.40 -21.44
C THR A 53 40.57 -5.38 -22.38
N ILE A 54 39.62 -4.62 -21.86
CA ILE A 54 39.08 -3.42 -22.49
C ILE A 54 39.76 -2.22 -21.84
N ASN A 55 40.31 -1.34 -22.66
CA ASN A 55 40.98 -0.10 -22.25
C ASN A 55 40.13 0.64 -21.20
N MET A 56 40.76 1.16 -20.13
CA MET A 56 40.04 1.84 -19.03
C MET A 56 39.12 2.98 -19.53
N ASP A 57 39.48 3.61 -20.65
CA ASP A 57 38.67 4.65 -21.31
C ASP A 57 37.42 4.11 -22.00
N LEU A 58 37.49 2.92 -22.62
CA LEU A 58 36.33 2.28 -23.25
C LEU A 58 35.40 1.65 -22.19
N PHE A 59 35.94 1.28 -21.02
CA PHE A 59 35.16 0.89 -19.85
C PHE A 59 34.38 2.07 -19.23
N LEU A 60 35.00 3.26 -19.14
CA LEU A 60 34.30 4.48 -18.74
C LEU A 60 33.21 4.85 -19.75
N LEU A 61 33.49 4.71 -21.06
CA LEU A 61 32.51 4.99 -22.11
C LEU A 61 31.31 4.05 -22.05
N LEU A 62 31.51 2.73 -21.87
CA LEU A 62 30.42 1.74 -21.72
C LEU A 62 29.60 1.92 -20.44
N SER A 63 30.22 2.43 -19.37
CA SER A 63 29.49 2.72 -18.12
C SER A 63 28.68 4.02 -18.20
N VAL A 64 29.04 4.94 -19.11
CA VAL A 64 28.26 6.13 -19.46
C VAL A 64 27.21 5.82 -20.55
N ASP A 65 27.45 4.87 -21.46
CA ASP A 65 26.50 4.41 -22.51
C ASP A 65 25.45 3.41 -22.03
N LEU A 66 25.64 2.82 -20.84
CA LEU A 66 24.52 2.35 -20.01
C LEU A 66 23.75 3.51 -19.37
N GLY A 67 24.01 4.73 -19.86
CA GLY A 67 23.20 5.93 -19.76
C GLY A 67 21.75 5.55 -19.86
N MET A 68 21.16 5.51 -18.67
CA MET A 68 19.75 5.57 -18.45
C MET A 68 19.30 6.94 -18.94
N ASP A 69 19.18 7.11 -20.26
CA ASP A 69 18.13 7.96 -20.81
C ASP A 69 16.82 7.21 -20.49
N ASP A 70 16.46 7.22 -19.21
CA ASP A 70 15.23 6.70 -18.64
C ASP A 70 14.09 7.69 -18.92
N GLU A 71 14.00 8.12 -20.18
CA GLU A 71 12.84 8.82 -20.69
C GLU A 71 11.85 7.77 -21.20
N GLY A 72 11.12 7.16 -20.27
CA GLY A 72 9.67 7.07 -20.43
C GLY A 72 9.03 5.75 -20.82
N ASP A 73 9.69 4.59 -20.70
CA ASP A 73 9.08 3.29 -21.08
C ASP A 73 9.13 2.21 -19.98
N ASP A 74 9.18 2.61 -18.70
CA ASP A 74 8.86 1.67 -17.62
C ASP A 74 7.38 1.25 -17.74
N ASP A 75 7.18 -0.03 -18.06
CA ASP A 75 5.87 -0.67 -18.08
C ASP A 75 5.16 -0.42 -16.74
N PRO A 76 3.88 -0.02 -16.74
CA PRO A 76 3.19 0.31 -15.51
C PRO A 76 3.05 -0.94 -14.63
N VAL A 77 3.26 -0.77 -13.32
CA VAL A 77 3.06 -1.86 -12.34
C VAL A 77 1.56 -2.17 -12.26
N PRO A 78 1.10 -3.37 -12.65
CA PRO A 78 -0.31 -3.69 -12.67
C PRO A 78 -0.82 -4.02 -11.26
N LEU A 79 -1.92 -3.38 -10.87
CA LEU A 79 -2.62 -3.57 -9.60
C LEU A 79 -4.03 -4.12 -9.87
N PRO A 80 -4.16 -5.42 -10.22
CA PRO A 80 -5.42 -6.01 -10.70
C PRO A 80 -6.53 -6.06 -9.63
N ASN A 81 -6.19 -5.88 -8.35
CA ASN A 81 -7.14 -5.95 -7.25
C ASN A 81 -7.57 -4.56 -6.73
N VAL A 82 -7.17 -3.47 -7.40
CA VAL A 82 -7.50 -2.10 -6.97
C VAL A 82 -7.96 -1.29 -8.18
N ASN A 83 -9.21 -0.82 -8.16
CA ASN A 83 -9.75 0.07 -9.20
C ASN A 83 -9.18 1.50 -9.09
N ALA A 84 -9.34 2.31 -10.14
CA ALA A 84 -8.81 3.67 -10.19
C ALA A 84 -9.31 4.57 -9.05
N ALA A 85 -10.59 4.48 -8.70
CA ALA A 85 -11.20 5.34 -7.68
C ALA A 85 -10.59 5.10 -6.29
N ILE A 86 -10.37 3.84 -5.93
CA ILE A 86 -9.74 3.45 -4.68
C ILE A 86 -8.25 3.74 -4.71
N LEU A 87 -7.57 3.42 -5.82
CA LEU A 87 -6.14 3.69 -5.97
C LEU A 87 -5.83 5.17 -5.80
N LYS A 88 -6.66 6.06 -6.37
CA LYS A 88 -6.52 7.51 -6.19
C LYS A 88 -6.60 7.95 -4.72
N LYS A 89 -7.51 7.35 -3.95
CA LYS A 89 -7.63 7.61 -2.50
C LYS A 89 -6.43 7.06 -1.73
N VAL A 90 -5.96 5.87 -2.06
CA VAL A 90 -4.75 5.28 -1.46
C VAL A 90 -3.55 6.19 -1.71
N ILE A 91 -3.34 6.64 -2.94
CA ILE A 91 -2.25 7.57 -3.30
C ILE A 91 -2.38 8.89 -2.52
N GLN A 92 -3.59 9.43 -2.39
CA GLN A 92 -3.84 10.64 -1.59
C GLN A 92 -3.44 10.45 -0.13
N TRP A 93 -3.80 9.31 0.46
CA TRP A 93 -3.44 8.98 1.85
C TRP A 93 -1.93 8.87 2.02
N CYS A 94 -1.25 8.12 1.14
CA CYS A 94 0.20 8.00 1.16
C CYS A 94 0.87 9.35 0.98
N THR A 95 0.38 10.20 0.07
CA THR A 95 0.96 11.53 -0.15
C THR A 95 0.94 12.38 1.12
N HIS A 96 -0.13 12.28 1.91
CA HIS A 96 -0.24 13.01 3.18
C HIS A 96 0.71 12.47 4.26
N HIS A 97 0.85 11.14 4.35
CA HIS A 97 1.59 10.45 5.42
C HIS A 97 3.04 10.11 5.06
N LYS A 98 3.57 10.58 3.92
CA LYS A 98 4.92 10.24 3.47
C LYS A 98 6.04 10.69 4.40
N ASP A 99 5.78 11.75 5.18
CA ASP A 99 6.75 12.35 6.10
C ASP A 99 6.47 11.97 7.56
N ASP A 100 5.48 11.10 7.80
CA ASP A 100 5.13 10.66 9.15
C ASP A 100 6.19 9.70 9.69
N PRO A 101 6.44 9.71 11.01
CA PRO A 101 7.34 8.76 11.61
C PRO A 101 6.83 7.33 11.33
N PRO A 102 7.73 6.39 11.00
CA PRO A 102 7.32 5.01 10.77
C PRO A 102 6.56 4.50 12.00
N PRO A 103 5.46 3.74 11.78
CA PRO A 103 4.70 3.20 12.89
C PRO A 103 5.64 2.38 13.79
N PRO A 104 5.54 2.53 15.12
CA PRO A 104 6.34 1.74 16.04
C PRO A 104 6.18 0.26 15.70
N GLU A 105 7.28 -0.50 15.70
CA GLU A 105 7.21 -1.96 15.55
C GLU A 105 6.26 -2.52 16.61
N ASP A 106 5.46 -3.51 16.21
CA ASP A 106 4.34 -4.08 16.97
C ASP A 106 4.69 -4.31 18.45
N ASP A 107 4.43 -3.30 19.29
CA ASP A 107 4.47 -3.45 20.73
C ASP A 107 3.11 -4.07 21.08
N GLU A 108 3.05 -5.41 21.02
CA GLU A 108 1.85 -6.22 21.28
C GLU A 108 1.15 -5.89 22.62
N ASN A 109 1.83 -5.13 23.48
CA ASN A 109 1.41 -4.75 24.82
C ASN A 109 0.81 -3.34 24.96
N LYS A 110 0.74 -2.53 23.87
CA LYS A 110 0.01 -1.26 23.90
C LYS A 110 -1.46 -1.53 23.57
N GLU A 111 -2.37 -1.21 24.51
CA GLU A 111 -3.79 -1.11 24.22
C GLU A 111 -3.97 -0.25 22.96
N LYS A 112 -4.39 -0.88 21.85
CA LYS A 112 -4.69 -0.21 20.59
C LYS A 112 -5.96 0.62 20.79
N ARG A 113 -5.78 1.79 21.40
CA ARG A 113 -6.83 2.79 21.60
C ARG A 113 -7.46 3.12 20.26
N THR A 114 -8.73 2.72 20.09
CA THR A 114 -9.47 2.94 18.84
C THR A 114 -9.81 4.42 18.63
N ASP A 115 -9.70 5.22 19.68
CA ASP A 115 -9.98 6.65 19.73
C ASP A 115 -8.82 7.54 19.27
N ASP A 116 -7.62 6.97 19.06
CA ASP A 116 -6.47 7.71 18.56
C ASP A 116 -6.38 7.61 17.02
N ILE A 117 -7.25 8.36 16.35
CA ILE A 117 -7.26 8.55 14.90
C ILE A 117 -7.00 10.05 14.62
N PRO A 118 -5.97 10.42 13.84
CA PRO A 118 -5.73 11.81 13.45
C PRO A 118 -6.97 12.46 12.81
N VAL A 119 -7.16 13.76 13.06
CA VAL A 119 -8.33 14.51 12.54
C VAL A 119 -8.40 14.46 11.01
N TRP A 120 -7.25 14.48 10.33
CA TRP A 120 -7.20 14.37 8.88
C TRP A 120 -7.71 13.00 8.40
N ASP A 121 -7.30 11.92 9.05
CA ASP A 121 -7.78 10.57 8.73
C ASP A 121 -9.27 10.41 8.98
N GLN A 122 -9.81 11.01 10.04
CA GLN A 122 -11.25 10.99 10.31
C GLN A 122 -12.05 11.61 9.16
N GLU A 123 -11.60 12.75 8.63
CA GLU A 123 -12.28 13.41 7.50
C GLU A 123 -12.01 12.66 6.18
N PHE A 124 -10.81 12.11 5.98
CA PHE A 124 -10.47 11.29 4.82
C PHE A 124 -11.31 10.02 4.72
N LEU A 125 -11.58 9.36 5.85
CA LEU A 125 -12.36 8.12 5.96
C LEU A 125 -13.86 8.35 6.08
N LYS A 126 -14.33 9.60 5.97
CA LYS A 126 -15.74 9.96 5.92
C LYS A 126 -16.34 9.67 4.53
N VAL A 127 -16.35 8.40 4.18
CA VAL A 127 -16.86 7.83 2.93
C VAL A 127 -18.01 6.87 3.20
N ASP A 128 -18.69 6.40 2.16
CA ASP A 128 -19.67 5.32 2.30
C ASP A 128 -18.99 4.00 2.69
N GLN A 129 -19.77 3.06 3.24
CA GLN A 129 -19.25 1.79 3.72
C GLN A 129 -18.57 0.97 2.62
N GLY A 130 -19.09 0.99 1.40
CA GLY A 130 -18.51 0.26 0.27
C GLY A 130 -17.10 0.75 -0.03
N THR A 131 -16.93 2.07 -0.15
CA THR A 131 -15.62 2.69 -0.31
C THR A 131 -14.68 2.38 0.86
N LEU A 132 -15.19 2.41 2.10
CA LEU A 132 -14.38 2.09 3.29
C LEU A 132 -13.88 0.63 3.26
N PHE A 133 -14.75 -0.32 2.89
CA PHE A 133 -14.36 -1.73 2.76
C PHE A 133 -13.36 -1.95 1.62
N GLU A 134 -13.56 -1.30 0.48
CA GLU A 134 -12.58 -1.37 -0.60
C GLU A 134 -11.23 -0.76 -0.21
N LEU A 135 -11.20 0.31 0.58
CA LEU A 135 -9.97 0.86 1.13
C LEU A 135 -9.25 -0.12 2.07
N ILE A 136 -10.00 -0.84 2.91
CA ILE A 136 -9.43 -1.90 3.78
C ILE A 136 -8.79 -3.00 2.93
N LEU A 137 -9.51 -3.48 1.92
CA LEU A 137 -9.02 -4.54 1.02
C LEU A 137 -7.77 -4.09 0.24
N ALA A 138 -7.79 -2.86 -0.28
CA ALA A 138 -6.65 -2.29 -1.00
C ALA A 138 -5.44 -2.07 -0.08
N ALA A 139 -5.64 -1.55 1.14
CA ALA A 139 -4.58 -1.36 2.11
C ALA A 139 -3.92 -2.68 2.52
N ASN A 140 -4.72 -3.74 2.70
CA ASN A 140 -4.21 -5.08 2.97
C ASN A 140 -3.47 -5.67 1.76
N TYR A 141 -4.00 -5.52 0.55
CA TYR A 141 -3.38 -6.02 -0.68
C TYR A 141 -2.02 -5.34 -0.98
N LEU A 142 -1.96 -4.02 -0.77
CA LEU A 142 -0.75 -3.22 -0.97
C LEU A 142 0.18 -3.22 0.26
N ASP A 143 -0.21 -3.89 1.34
CA ASP A 143 0.50 -3.92 2.62
C ASP A 143 0.91 -2.51 3.10
N ILE A 144 -0.10 -1.65 3.28
CA ILE A 144 0.02 -0.29 3.83
C ILE A 144 -0.53 -0.30 5.26
N LYS A 145 0.33 -0.68 6.22
CA LYS A 145 -0.05 -0.87 7.63
C LYS A 145 -0.78 0.33 8.24
N GLY A 146 -0.29 1.54 8.01
CA GLY A 146 -0.89 2.77 8.56
C GLY A 146 -2.34 2.97 8.10
N LEU A 147 -2.60 2.81 6.79
CA LEU A 147 -3.94 2.91 6.22
C LEU A 147 -4.86 1.78 6.72
N LEU A 148 -4.33 0.56 6.82
CA LEU A 148 -5.09 -0.58 7.35
C LEU A 148 -5.49 -0.36 8.82
N ASP A 149 -4.59 0.19 9.64
CA ASP A 149 -4.86 0.48 11.04
C ASP A 149 -5.95 1.56 11.21
N VAL A 150 -5.85 2.69 10.51
CA VAL A 150 -6.84 3.78 10.64
C VAL A 150 -8.23 3.37 10.12
N THR A 151 -8.28 2.58 9.05
CA THR A 151 -9.55 2.03 8.53
C THR A 151 -10.16 1.02 9.49
N CYS A 152 -9.37 0.11 10.07
CA CYS A 152 -9.83 -0.84 11.09
C CYS A 152 -10.31 -0.13 12.36
N LYS A 153 -9.58 0.88 12.85
CA LYS A 153 -10.01 1.71 13.99
C LYS A 153 -11.33 2.42 13.71
N THR A 154 -11.52 2.92 12.49
CA THR A 154 -12.77 3.58 12.07
C THR A 154 -13.95 2.61 12.13
N VAL A 155 -13.82 1.41 11.59
CA VAL A 155 -14.85 0.36 11.69
C VAL A 155 -15.10 -0.03 13.14
N ALA A 156 -14.06 -0.18 13.95
CA ALA A 156 -14.20 -0.49 15.38
C ALA A 156 -14.99 0.61 16.12
N ASN A 157 -14.76 1.89 15.83
CA ASN A 157 -15.52 3.00 16.40
C ASN A 157 -16.99 3.01 15.93
N MET A 158 -17.30 2.48 14.74
CA MET A 158 -18.69 2.33 14.28
C MET A 158 -19.45 1.22 15.01
N ILE A 159 -18.73 0.28 15.63
CA ILE A 159 -19.27 -0.86 16.40
C ILE A 159 -19.33 -0.52 17.89
N LYS A 160 -18.37 0.27 18.38
CA LYS A 160 -18.23 0.63 19.80
C LYS A 160 -19.51 1.26 20.35
N GLY A 161 -20.03 0.67 21.42
CA GLY A 161 -21.21 1.16 22.14
C GLY A 161 -22.55 0.88 21.45
N LYS A 162 -22.57 0.14 20.33
CA LYS A 162 -23.81 -0.32 19.68
C LYS A 162 -24.20 -1.71 20.16
N THR A 163 -25.50 -1.99 20.15
CA THR A 163 -26.01 -3.34 20.42
C THR A 163 -25.79 -4.27 19.21
N PRO A 164 -25.79 -5.60 19.40
CA PRO A 164 -25.72 -6.56 18.29
C PRO A 164 -26.75 -6.30 17.19
N GLU A 165 -27.97 -5.89 17.54
CA GLU A 165 -29.03 -5.57 16.58
C GLU A 165 -28.72 -4.29 15.78
N GLU A 166 -28.17 -3.28 16.43
CA GLU A 166 -27.74 -2.04 15.77
C GLU A 166 -26.56 -2.27 14.84
N ILE A 167 -25.62 -3.13 15.23
CA ILE A 167 -24.50 -3.57 14.40
C ILE A 167 -25.04 -4.31 13.18
N ARG A 168 -25.91 -5.30 13.38
CA ARG A 168 -26.54 -6.06 12.28
C ARG A 168 -27.28 -5.14 11.31
N LYS A 169 -28.02 -4.15 11.80
CA LYS A 169 -28.65 -3.13 10.94
C LYS A 169 -27.64 -2.26 10.22
N THR A 170 -26.59 -1.79 10.92
CA THR A 170 -25.55 -0.91 10.35
C THR A 170 -24.81 -1.59 9.21
N PHE A 171 -24.50 -2.87 9.35
CA PHE A 171 -23.73 -3.65 8.38
C PHE A 171 -24.59 -4.56 7.50
N ASN A 172 -25.92 -4.42 7.57
CA ASN A 172 -26.89 -5.23 6.83
C ASN A 172 -26.66 -6.75 6.95
N ILE A 173 -26.34 -7.20 8.17
CA ILE A 173 -26.08 -8.60 8.50
C ILE A 173 -27.39 -9.27 8.90
N LYS A 174 -27.68 -10.42 8.29
CA LYS A 174 -28.84 -11.25 8.66
C LYS A 174 -28.57 -11.93 10.01
N ASN A 175 -29.52 -11.88 10.94
CA ASN A 175 -29.46 -12.69 12.15
C ASN A 175 -29.59 -14.18 11.77
N ASP A 176 -28.55 -14.95 12.06
CA ASP A 176 -28.46 -16.40 11.87
C ASP A 176 -28.56 -17.19 13.17
N PHE A 177 -28.70 -16.50 14.31
CA PHE A 177 -28.93 -17.13 15.62
C PHE A 177 -30.38 -17.53 15.80
N THR A 178 -30.59 -18.66 16.47
CA THR A 178 -31.89 -19.01 17.04
C THR A 178 -32.15 -18.21 18.33
N GLU A 179 -33.43 -18.07 18.73
CA GLU A 179 -33.81 -17.33 19.95
C GLU A 179 -33.10 -17.86 21.22
N GLU A 180 -32.82 -19.17 21.26
CA GLU A 180 -32.13 -19.83 22.38
C GLU A 180 -30.63 -19.51 22.43
N GLU A 181 -29.98 -19.39 21.27
CA GLU A 181 -28.56 -19.02 21.18
C GLU A 181 -28.36 -17.51 21.45
N GLU A 182 -29.29 -16.67 21.01
CA GLU A 182 -29.25 -15.22 21.27
C GLU A 182 -29.37 -14.91 22.76
N ALA A 183 -30.22 -15.66 23.49
CA ALA A 183 -30.36 -15.54 24.94
C ALA A 183 -29.12 -16.00 25.73
N GLN A 184 -28.31 -16.93 25.18
CA GLN A 184 -27.06 -17.39 25.80
C GLN A 184 -25.86 -16.47 25.53
N VAL A 185 -25.85 -15.79 24.38
CA VAL A 185 -24.75 -14.88 23.99
C VAL A 185 -24.96 -13.46 24.54
N GLY A 186 -26.22 -13.05 24.78
CA GLY A 186 -26.59 -11.73 25.31
C GLY A 186 -26.48 -11.56 26.84
N SER A 187 -26.03 -12.58 27.57
CA SER A 187 -25.90 -12.61 29.04
C SER A 187 -24.50 -12.32 29.56
#